data_AF-W4HF61-F1
#
_entry.id   AF-W4HF61-F1
#
_cell.length_a   1.000
_cell.length_b   1.000
_cell.length_c   1.000
_cell.angle_alpha   90.00
_cell.angle_beta   90.00
_cell.angle_gamma   90.00
#
_symmetry.space_group_name_H-M   'P 1'
#
loop_
_entity.id
_entity.type
_entity.pdbx_description
1 polymer ?
#
loop_
_entity_poly.entity_id
_entity_poly.type
_entity_poly.pdbx_seq_one_letter_code
_entity_poly.pdbx_strand_id
1 'polypeptide(L)'
;MAGYVIRSTVIVPKTVAVLEQGQTVATGVAVDLPEPYGNNLVDLRLAVRDDAALDAQAAARAAEAEAEARAARADRIAAIIEALEDDAYGKDGKPHVDAINAALGDGDEAVTAAERDAVWAAMEEE
;
A
#
# COMPACT_ATOMS: atom_id res chain seq x y z
N MET A 1 2.48 -21.68 17.20
CA MET A 1 2.10 -20.53 18.05
C MET A 1 1.16 -19.67 17.23
N ALA A 2 -0.10 -19.54 17.62
CA ALA A 2 -1.05 -18.68 16.91
C ALA A 2 -0.70 -17.22 17.22
N GLY A 3 -0.15 -16.50 16.23
CA GLY A 3 0.06 -15.07 16.33
C GLY A 3 -1.30 -14.39 16.40
N TYR A 4 -1.62 -13.76 17.53
CA TYR A 4 -2.78 -12.90 17.62
C TYR A 4 -2.52 -11.68 16.73
N VAL A 5 -3.25 -11.57 15.62
CA VAL A 5 -3.31 -10.34 14.84
C VAL A 5 -4.11 -9.34 15.66
N ILE A 6 -3.42 -8.47 16.39
CA ILE A 6 -4.05 -7.39 17.15
C ILE A 6 -4.53 -6.36 16.13
N ARG A 7 -5.82 -6.39 15.83
CA ARG A 7 -6.49 -5.32 15.09
C ARG A 7 -6.43 -4.04 15.92
N SER A 8 -6.17 -2.92 15.29
CA SER A 8 -6.10 -1.61 15.94
C SER A 8 -7.35 -0.79 15.62
N THR A 9 -7.76 0.06 16.56
CA THR A 9 -8.92 0.95 16.47
C THR A 9 -8.48 2.35 16.87
N VAL A 10 -8.75 3.32 16.00
CA VAL A 10 -8.54 4.75 16.26
C VAL A 10 -9.70 5.30 17.09
N ILE A 11 -9.37 5.94 18.21
CA ILE A 11 -10.34 6.62 19.07
C ILE A 11 -9.87 8.04 19.39
N VAL A 12 -10.84 8.92 19.70
CA VAL A 12 -10.59 10.25 20.24
C VAL A 12 -11.03 10.27 21.71
N PRO A 13 -10.10 10.38 22.68
CA PRO A 13 -10.42 10.43 24.10
C PRO A 13 -11.16 11.72 24.45
N LYS A 14 -12.25 11.61 25.23
CA LYS A 14 -13.00 12.74 25.80
C LYS A 14 -12.36 13.30 27.07
N THR A 15 -11.58 12.49 27.77
CA THR A 15 -10.85 12.85 28.99
C THR A 15 -9.40 12.36 28.89
N VAL A 16 -8.46 12.98 29.62
CA VAL A 16 -7.07 12.50 29.71
C VAL A 16 -7.09 11.11 30.31
N ALA A 17 -6.68 10.10 29.54
CA ALA A 17 -6.61 8.72 29.99
C ALA A 17 -5.13 8.29 30.06
N VAL A 18 -4.76 7.68 31.19
CA VAL A 18 -3.46 7.01 31.34
C VAL A 18 -3.66 5.56 30.95
N LEU A 19 -3.04 5.15 29.86
CA LEU A 19 -3.05 3.76 29.40
C LEU A 19 -2.20 2.90 30.33
N GLU A 20 -2.47 1.58 30.42
CA GLU A 20 -1.72 0.64 31.29
C GLU A 20 -0.20 0.62 31.01
N GLN A 21 0.23 1.11 29.86
CA GLN A 21 1.64 1.21 29.46
C GLN A 21 2.30 2.55 29.85
N GLY A 22 1.61 3.41 30.61
CA GLY A 22 2.13 4.73 31.00
C GLY A 22 2.07 5.80 29.92
N GLN A 23 1.44 5.51 28.77
CA GLN A 23 1.14 6.52 27.75
C GLN A 23 -0.05 7.37 28.19
N THR A 24 0.15 8.68 28.24
CA THR A 24 -0.92 9.65 28.48
C THR A 24 -1.48 10.10 27.12
N VAL A 25 -2.76 9.82 26.87
CA VAL A 25 -3.43 10.29 25.65
C VAL A 25 -4.19 11.58 25.94
N ALA A 26 -3.83 12.64 25.20
CA ALA A 26 -4.44 13.95 25.34
C ALA A 26 -5.87 13.96 24.79
N THR A 27 -6.75 14.71 25.45
CA THR A 27 -8.13 14.92 24.99
C THR A 27 -8.17 15.50 23.58
N GLY A 28 -8.98 14.91 22.71
CA GLY A 28 -9.17 15.42 21.34
C GLY A 28 -8.12 14.98 20.31
N VAL A 29 -7.10 14.23 20.71
CA VAL A 29 -6.09 13.68 19.78
C VAL A 29 -6.49 12.25 19.40
N ALA A 30 -6.54 11.95 18.10
CA ALA A 30 -6.78 10.60 17.61
C ALA A 30 -5.59 9.69 17.98
N VAL A 31 -5.88 8.54 18.59
CA VAL A 31 -4.86 7.58 19.02
C VAL A 31 -5.25 6.18 18.55
N ASP A 32 -4.27 5.48 17.99
CA ASP A 32 -4.41 4.08 17.55
C ASP A 32 -4.18 3.16 18.76
N LEU A 33 -5.19 2.40 19.16
CA LEU A 33 -5.14 1.47 20.30
C LEU A 33 -5.53 0.07 19.86
N PRO A 34 -5.11 -0.99 20.58
CA PRO A 34 -5.63 -2.33 20.37
C PRO A 34 -7.17 -2.32 20.40
N GLU A 35 -7.82 -2.98 19.44
CA GLU A 35 -9.28 -2.99 19.27
C GLU A 35 -10.04 -3.33 20.58
N PRO A 36 -9.62 -4.33 21.39
CA PRO A 36 -10.29 -4.60 22.67
C PRO A 36 -10.23 -3.43 23.65
N TYR A 37 -9.12 -2.70 23.66
CA TYR A 37 -8.89 -1.58 24.55
C TYR A 37 -9.63 -0.33 24.07
N GLY A 38 -9.59 -0.05 22.77
CA GLY A 38 -10.37 1.02 22.15
C GLY A 38 -11.88 0.85 22.37
N ASN A 39 -12.39 -0.37 22.21
CA ASN A 39 -13.81 -0.68 22.44
C ASN A 39 -14.20 -0.49 23.90
N ASN A 40 -13.36 -0.92 24.85
CA ASN A 40 -13.62 -0.71 26.27
C ASN A 40 -13.71 0.80 26.62
N LEU A 41 -12.82 1.63 26.07
CA LEU A 41 -12.89 3.08 26.28
C LEU A 41 -14.13 3.73 25.66
N VAL A 42 -14.60 3.22 24.53
CA VAL A 42 -15.86 3.68 23.90
C VAL A 42 -17.07 3.24 24.73
N ASP A 43 -17.09 2.00 25.22
CA ASP A 43 -18.16 1.44 26.07
C ASP A 43 -18.27 2.19 27.41
N LEU A 44 -17.12 2.54 28.01
CA LEU A 44 -17.04 3.38 29.20
C LEU A 44 -17.35 4.87 28.91
N ARG A 45 -17.64 5.23 27.65
CA ARG A 45 -17.90 6.60 27.17
C ARG A 45 -16.75 7.57 27.41
N LEU A 46 -15.53 7.06 27.60
CA LEU A 46 -14.30 7.83 27.79
C LEU A 46 -13.68 8.25 26.46
N ALA A 47 -14.11 7.66 25.34
CA ALA A 47 -13.69 8.02 24.00
C ALA A 47 -14.83 7.90 22.99
N VAL A 48 -14.61 8.45 21.79
CA VAL A 48 -15.49 8.29 20.63
C VAL A 48 -14.67 7.68 19.52
N ARG A 49 -15.25 6.76 18.74
CA ARG A 49 -14.61 6.33 17.49
C ARG A 49 -14.63 7.50 16.52
N ASP A 50 -13.47 7.86 16.04
CA ASP A 50 -13.38 8.83 14.96
C ASP A 50 -13.48 8.06 13.64
N ASP A 51 -14.72 7.79 13.25
CA ASP A 51 -15.01 7.04 12.02
C ASP A 51 -14.42 7.75 10.79
N ALA A 52 -14.33 9.09 10.80
CA ALA A 52 -13.69 9.85 9.73
C ALA A 52 -12.16 9.65 9.69
N ALA A 53 -11.51 9.59 10.85
CA ALA A 53 -10.08 9.27 10.92
C ALA A 53 -9.79 7.82 10.52
N LEU A 54 -10.67 6.87 10.89
CA LEU A 54 -10.59 5.47 10.46
C LEU A 54 -10.73 5.35 8.93
N ASP A 55 -11.70 6.03 8.34
CA ASP A 55 -11.90 6.06 6.88
C ASP A 55 -10.70 6.68 6.17
N ALA A 56 -10.14 7.78 6.69
CA ALA A 56 -8.95 8.41 6.14
C ALA A 56 -7.71 7.49 6.22
N GLN A 57 -7.54 6.78 7.34
CA GLN A 57 -6.44 5.83 7.50
C GLN A 57 -6.60 4.61 6.57
N ALA A 58 -7.83 4.13 6.39
CA ALA A 58 -8.13 3.07 5.44
C ALA A 58 -7.84 3.49 3.99
N ALA A 59 -8.23 4.71 3.61
CA ALA A 59 -7.93 5.27 2.29
C ALA A 59 -6.43 5.44 2.06
N ALA A 60 -5.68 5.91 3.06
CA ALA A 60 -4.23 6.04 2.98
C ALA A 60 -3.54 4.67 2.78
N ARG A 61 -3.94 3.64 3.55
CA ARG A 61 -3.43 2.27 3.39
C ARG A 61 -3.78 1.68 2.03
N ALA A 62 -4.97 1.95 1.51
CA ALA A 62 -5.37 1.50 0.18
C ALA A 62 -4.51 2.17 -0.93
N ALA A 63 -4.25 3.47 -0.81
CA ALA A 63 -3.40 4.19 -1.75
C ALA A 63 -1.95 3.70 -1.71
N GLU A 64 -1.41 3.42 -0.53
CA GLU A 64 -0.07 2.84 -0.36
C GLU A 64 0.01 1.43 -0.98
N ALA A 65 -0.98 0.58 -0.74
CA ALA A 65 -1.06 -0.75 -1.34
C ALA A 65 -1.17 -0.68 -2.88
N GLU A 66 -1.90 0.29 -3.43
CA GLU A 66 -1.98 0.50 -4.88
C GLU A 66 -0.63 0.97 -5.45
N ALA A 67 0.08 1.86 -4.75
CA ALA A 67 1.41 2.31 -5.15
C ALA A 67 2.42 1.15 -5.14
N GLU A 68 2.40 0.31 -4.10
CA GLU A 68 3.24 -0.89 -4.00
C GLU A 68 2.91 -1.90 -5.11
N ALA A 69 1.62 -2.13 -5.40
CA ALA A 69 1.20 -2.99 -6.50
C ALA A 69 1.65 -2.46 -7.87
N ARG A 70 1.63 -1.13 -8.08
CA ARG A 70 2.12 -0.49 -9.30
C ARG A 70 3.64 -0.58 -9.42
N ALA A 71 4.39 -0.46 -8.32
CA ALA A 71 5.83 -0.64 -8.29
C ALA A 71 6.21 -2.10 -8.64
N ALA A 72 5.57 -3.08 -7.99
CA ALA A 72 5.75 -4.49 -8.33
C ALA A 72 5.34 -4.81 -9.79
N ARG A 73 4.32 -4.09 -10.29
CA ARG A 73 4.01 -3.79 -11.71
C ARG A 73 5.26 -3.61 -12.56
N ALA A 74 5.87 -2.45 -12.34
CA ALA A 74 7.00 -1.94 -13.08
C ALA A 74 8.22 -2.87 -12.98
N ASP A 75 8.53 -3.39 -11.78
CA ASP A 75 9.68 -4.26 -11.56
C ASP A 75 9.60 -5.56 -12.38
N ARG A 76 8.40 -6.15 -12.49
CA ARG A 76 8.19 -7.33 -13.34
C ARG A 76 8.38 -7.01 -14.81
N ILE A 77 7.88 -5.86 -15.27
CA ILE A 77 8.04 -5.43 -16.66
C ILE A 77 9.52 -5.18 -16.95
N ALA A 78 10.25 -4.51 -16.05
CA ALA A 78 11.68 -4.28 -16.17
C ALA A 78 12.48 -5.59 -16.26
N ALA A 79 12.20 -6.54 -15.36
CA ALA A 79 12.84 -7.86 -15.38
C ALA A 79 12.56 -8.64 -16.68
N ILE A 80 11.35 -8.52 -17.23
CA ILE A 80 11.02 -9.09 -18.54
C ILE A 80 11.87 -8.43 -19.62
N ILE A 81 11.93 -7.09 -19.65
CA ILE A 81 12.69 -6.32 -20.63
C ILE A 81 14.18 -6.73 -20.59
N GLU A 82 14.78 -6.84 -19.42
CA GLU A 82 16.17 -7.28 -19.25
C GLU A 82 16.42 -8.71 -19.77
N ALA A 83 15.40 -9.57 -19.71
CA ALA A 83 15.48 -10.95 -20.18
C ALA A 83 15.15 -11.11 -21.68
N LEU A 84 14.71 -10.05 -22.36
CA LEU A 84 14.43 -10.09 -23.80
C LEU A 84 15.72 -10.22 -24.63
N GLU A 85 15.62 -10.91 -25.76
CA GLU A 85 16.69 -10.99 -26.75
C GLU A 85 16.77 -9.71 -27.60
N ASP A 86 17.92 -9.44 -28.21
CA ASP A 86 18.18 -8.22 -29.01
C ASP A 86 17.19 -8.02 -30.17
N ASP A 87 16.57 -9.09 -30.67
CA ASP A 87 15.57 -9.04 -31.74
C ASP A 87 14.19 -8.54 -31.29
N ALA A 88 13.96 -8.50 -29.97
CA ALA A 88 12.77 -7.94 -29.35
C ALA A 88 12.84 -6.41 -29.20
N TYR A 89 13.98 -5.80 -29.57
CA TYR A 89 14.18 -4.35 -29.51
C TYR A 89 13.96 -3.69 -30.88
N GLY A 90 13.23 -2.58 -30.86
CA GLY A 90 12.96 -1.76 -32.03
C GLY A 90 14.19 -0.98 -32.50
N LYS A 91 14.08 -0.37 -33.68
CA LYS A 91 15.12 0.50 -34.24
C LYS A 91 15.39 1.77 -33.41
N ASP A 92 14.44 2.12 -32.55
CA ASP A 92 14.51 3.19 -31.56
C ASP A 92 15.22 2.76 -30.27
N GLY A 93 15.67 1.50 -30.17
CA GLY A 93 16.33 0.95 -28.99
C GLY A 93 15.37 0.54 -27.87
N LYS A 94 14.06 0.64 -28.11
CA LYS A 94 13.02 0.32 -27.11
C LYS A 94 12.50 -1.10 -27.28
N PRO A 95 12.16 -1.81 -26.19
CA PRO A 95 11.56 -3.13 -26.28
C PRO A 95 10.16 -3.07 -26.92
N HIS A 96 9.86 -4.07 -27.77
CA HIS A 96 8.54 -4.23 -28.38
C HIS A 96 7.50 -4.66 -27.35
N VAL A 97 6.36 -3.96 -27.33
CA VAL A 97 5.24 -4.25 -26.41
C VAL A 97 4.73 -5.69 -26.59
N ASP A 98 4.69 -6.17 -27.84
CA ASP A 98 4.27 -7.54 -28.14
C ASP A 98 5.24 -8.58 -27.57
N ALA A 99 6.54 -8.30 -27.55
CA ALA A 99 7.55 -9.20 -26.96
C ALA A 99 7.43 -9.25 -25.43
N ILE A 100 7.19 -8.11 -24.79
CA ILE A 100 6.91 -8.04 -23.35
C ILE A 100 5.63 -8.83 -23.04
N ASN A 101 4.56 -8.63 -23.80
CA ASN A 101 3.29 -9.33 -23.60
C ASN A 101 3.39 -10.84 -23.86
N ALA A 102 4.26 -11.26 -24.78
CA ALA A 102 4.53 -12.68 -25.01
C ALA A 102 5.31 -13.34 -23.86
N ALA A 103 6.08 -12.55 -23.10
CA ALA A 103 6.82 -13.00 -21.92
C ALA A 103 6.00 -12.89 -20.62
N LEU A 104 4.87 -12.17 -20.63
CA LEU A 104 3.92 -12.16 -19.52
C LEU A 104 3.26 -13.54 -19.36
N GLY A 105 2.94 -13.90 -18.12
CA GLY A 105 2.25 -15.16 -17.83
C GLY A 105 0.80 -15.14 -18.34
N ASP A 106 0.26 -16.32 -18.66
CA ASP A 106 -1.15 -16.47 -18.98
C ASP A 106 -2.02 -15.96 -17.81
N GLY A 107 -2.79 -14.91 -18.05
CA GLY A 107 -3.68 -14.29 -17.06
C GLY A 107 -3.22 -12.92 -16.55
N ASP A 108 -2.02 -12.47 -16.92
CA ASP A 108 -1.59 -11.10 -16.65
C ASP A 108 -2.29 -10.10 -17.58
N GLU A 109 -2.60 -8.91 -17.05
CA GLU A 109 -3.12 -7.82 -17.87
C GLU A 109 -2.03 -7.31 -18.81
N ALA A 110 -2.36 -7.27 -20.10
CA ALA A 110 -1.45 -6.85 -21.16
C ALA A 110 -0.84 -5.48 -20.85
N VAL A 111 0.47 -5.38 -21.05
CA VAL A 111 1.23 -4.15 -20.93
C VAL A 111 0.92 -3.26 -22.12
N THR A 112 0.60 -2.01 -21.83
CA THR A 112 0.39 -0.97 -22.83
C THR A 112 1.70 -0.31 -23.24
N ALA A 113 1.72 0.36 -24.40
CA ALA A 113 2.88 1.13 -24.83
C ALA A 113 3.32 2.18 -23.81
N ALA A 114 2.36 2.86 -23.17
CA ALA A 114 2.62 3.88 -22.16
C ALA A 114 3.28 3.32 -20.89
N GLU A 115 2.82 2.15 -20.41
CA GLU A 115 3.46 1.47 -19.28
C GLU A 115 4.89 1.06 -19.62
N ARG A 116 5.10 0.43 -20.79
CA ARG A 116 6.43 0.06 -21.28
C ARG A 116 7.35 1.28 -21.38
N ASP A 117 6.87 2.39 -21.93
CA ASP A 117 7.66 3.61 -22.10
C ASP A 117 8.00 4.25 -20.75
N ALA A 118 7.09 4.22 -19.77
CA ALA A 118 7.36 4.71 -18.41
C ALA A 118 8.40 3.86 -17.67
N VAL A 119 8.29 2.53 -17.76
CA VAL A 119 9.26 1.61 -17.16
C VAL A 119 10.63 1.75 -17.82
N TRP A 120 10.68 1.80 -19.16
CA TRP A 120 11.93 1.97 -19.91
C TRP A 120 12.64 3.29 -19.56
N ALA A 121 11.90 4.39 -19.48
CA ALA A 121 12.47 5.68 -19.07
C ALA A 121 13.03 5.64 -17.64
N ALA A 122 12.33 4.97 -16.72
CA ALA A 122 12.81 4.81 -15.35
C ALA A 122 14.11 3.97 -15.27
N MET A 123 14.25 2.95 -16.13
CA MET A 123 15.47 2.14 -16.23
C MET A 123 16.65 2.90 -16.84
N GLU A 124 16.42 3.83 -17.77
CA GLU A 124 17.47 4.66 -18.38
C GLU A 124 17.96 5.78 -17.44
N GLU A 125 17.15 6.17 -16.43
CA GLU A 125 17.51 7.20 -15.45
C GLU A 125 18.31 6.67 -14.23
N GLU A 126 18.43 5.35 -14.08
CA GLU A 126 19.17 4.66 -13.01
C GLU A 126 20.65 4.40 -13.37
#